data_AF-A0A8J5I8G8-F1
#
_entry.id   AF-A0A8J5I8G8-F1
#
_cell.length_a   1.000
_cell.length_b   1.000
_cell.length_c   1.000
_cell.angle_alpha   90.00
_cell.angle_beta   90.00
_cell.angle_gamma   90.00
#
_symmetry.space_group_name_H-M   'P 1'
#
loop_
_entity.id
_entity.type
_entity.pdbx_description
1 polymer ?
#
loop_
_entity_poly.entity_id
_entity_poly.type
_entity_poly.pdbx_seq_one_letter_code
_entity_poly.pdbx_strand_id
1 'polypeptide(L)'
;MALQERANVVAETGDLTRDKTLRHDLQEAKVLATWQSTRLLFPYPTRIKSKALQYARQAINEFEKGSFSMQAGEARLMLVQILLANAEEKLSESVNTETERKTREKAAERFAYEAHGVLSSLEKSAESFLSKHGQDVRDLRQKLLSVVQRARNGTFYQKVSVDEMRAIKTAMQAEFRGSGHWYRCENGHSYSIGECGMAMEETRCPECGAPVGGREHTLVQGSRHDSRMDWL
;
A
#
# COMPACT_ATOMS: atom_id res chain seq x y z
N MET A 1 -21.69 -11.46 32.69
CA MET A 1 -22.55 -11.42 31.48
C MET A 1 -21.66 -11.65 30.28
N ALA A 2 -21.89 -12.74 29.54
CA ALA A 2 -20.92 -13.24 28.57
C ALA A 2 -20.85 -12.34 27.33
N LEU A 3 -19.67 -12.21 26.74
CA LEU A 3 -19.43 -11.52 25.45
C LEU A 3 -20.37 -11.99 24.33
N GLN A 4 -20.91 -13.20 24.44
CA GLN A 4 -21.86 -13.80 23.51
C GLN A 4 -23.27 -13.20 23.60
N GLU A 5 -23.78 -12.92 24.81
CA GLU A 5 -25.11 -12.32 24.99
C GLU A 5 -25.14 -10.87 24.50
N ARG A 6 -24.01 -10.16 24.62
CA ARG A 6 -23.86 -8.77 24.16
C ARG A 6 -23.75 -8.65 22.65
N ALA A 7 -23.21 -9.67 21.97
CA ALA A 7 -23.17 -9.73 20.50
C ALA A 7 -24.56 -10.00 19.90
N ASN A 8 -25.43 -10.74 20.60
CA ASN A 8 -26.78 -11.05 20.13
C ASN A 8 -27.73 -9.85 20.21
N VAL A 9 -27.60 -8.99 21.22
CA VAL A 9 -28.41 -7.75 21.34
C VAL A 9 -28.19 -6.77 20.17
N VAL A 10 -27.00 -6.78 19.58
CA VAL A 10 -26.63 -5.93 18.42
C VAL A 10 -27.24 -6.47 17.12
N ALA A 11 -27.44 -7.78 17.01
CA ALA A 11 -28.12 -8.39 15.87
C ALA A 11 -29.65 -8.16 15.90
N GLU A 12 -30.23 -7.96 17.09
CA GLU A 12 -31.69 -7.87 17.27
C GLU A 12 -32.26 -6.46 17.10
N THR A 13 -31.46 -5.39 17.26
CA THR A 13 -31.99 -4.02 17.37
C THR A 13 -31.71 -3.10 16.19
N GLY A 14 -30.76 -3.44 15.30
CA GLY A 14 -30.53 -2.69 14.05
C GLY A 14 -30.15 -1.20 14.21
N ASP A 15 -29.89 -0.73 15.44
CA ASP A 15 -29.57 0.66 15.75
C ASP A 15 -28.07 0.84 16.02
N LEU A 16 -27.34 1.22 14.96
CA LEU A 16 -25.89 1.46 14.98
C LEU A 16 -25.50 2.80 15.62
N THR A 17 -26.46 3.65 16.03
CA THR A 17 -26.14 4.97 16.62
C THR A 17 -25.54 4.86 18.03
N ARG A 18 -25.70 3.70 18.68
CA ARG A 18 -25.20 3.44 20.05
C ARG A 18 -23.91 2.59 20.09
N ASP A 19 -23.37 2.17 18.95
CA ASP A 19 -22.21 1.30 18.87
C ASP A 19 -20.87 2.07 18.99
N LYS A 20 -20.35 2.14 20.23
CA LYS A 20 -19.02 2.70 20.52
C LYS A 20 -17.88 1.82 20.01
N THR A 21 -18.14 0.54 19.74
CA THR A 21 -17.16 -0.44 19.24
C THR A 21 -16.89 -0.21 17.77
N LEU A 22 -17.91 0.08 16.94
CA LEU A 22 -17.69 0.39 15.53
C LEU A 22 -16.92 1.70 15.33
N ARG A 23 -17.19 2.73 16.16
CA ARG A 23 -16.37 3.95 16.16
C ARG A 23 -14.95 3.69 16.64
N HIS A 24 -14.77 2.84 17.65
CA HIS A 24 -13.46 2.42 18.12
C HIS A 24 -12.71 1.62 17.06
N ASP A 25 -13.36 0.70 16.36
CA ASP A 25 -12.76 -0.14 15.32
C ASP A 25 -12.48 0.65 14.04
N LEU A 26 -13.31 1.65 13.71
CA LEU A 26 -13.05 2.62 12.64
C LEU A 26 -11.98 3.64 13.02
N GLN A 27 -11.93 4.08 14.29
CA GLN A 27 -10.81 4.87 14.81
C GLN A 27 -9.54 4.05 14.87
N GLU A 28 -9.60 2.77 15.25
CA GLU A 28 -8.50 1.82 15.19
C GLU A 28 -8.11 1.58 13.74
N ALA A 29 -9.03 1.53 12.78
CA ALA A 29 -8.70 1.43 11.35
C ALA A 29 -8.06 2.72 10.79
N LYS A 30 -8.50 3.89 11.27
CA LYS A 30 -7.86 5.19 10.96
C LYS A 30 -6.49 5.31 11.63
N VAL A 31 -6.37 4.78 12.85
CA VAL A 31 -5.12 4.62 13.60
C VAL A 31 -4.22 3.62 12.86
N LEU A 32 -4.72 2.50 12.37
CA LEU A 32 -4.02 1.51 11.54
C LEU A 32 -3.47 2.14 10.25
N ALA A 33 -4.24 3.03 9.61
CA ALA A 33 -3.78 3.80 8.45
C ALA A 33 -2.66 4.80 8.82
N THR A 34 -2.74 5.46 9.98
CA THR A 34 -1.65 6.30 10.50
C THR A 34 -0.44 5.50 11.03
N TRP A 35 -0.64 4.28 11.53
CA TRP A 35 0.41 3.41 12.09
C TRP A 35 1.20 2.65 11.02
N GLN A 36 0.68 2.50 9.79
CA GLN A 36 1.48 1.99 8.66
C GLN A 36 2.70 2.89 8.33
N SER A 37 2.71 4.13 8.83
CA SER A 37 3.88 5.02 8.74
C SER A 37 4.97 4.72 9.79
N THR A 38 4.66 3.97 10.85
CA THR A 38 5.58 3.68 11.97
C THR A 38 5.87 2.19 12.07
N ARG A 39 6.79 1.74 11.22
CA ARG A 39 7.15 0.32 11.05
C ARG A 39 8.11 -0.16 12.15
N LEU A 40 7.62 -0.52 13.34
CA LEU A 40 8.39 -1.34 14.30
C LEU A 40 7.51 -2.34 15.09
N LEU A 41 7.76 -3.63 14.82
CA LEU A 41 7.70 -4.75 15.77
C LEU A 41 6.40 -5.01 16.54
N PHE A 42 5.31 -5.50 15.92
CA PHE A 42 4.41 -6.46 16.59
C PHE A 42 3.58 -7.25 15.55
N PRO A 43 3.54 -8.60 15.61
CA PRO A 43 2.62 -9.38 14.79
C PRO A 43 1.19 -9.24 15.33
N TYR A 44 0.33 -8.50 14.63
CA TYR A 44 -1.11 -8.47 14.97
C TYR A 44 -1.82 -9.76 14.52
N PRO A 45 -2.77 -10.29 15.31
CA PRO A 45 -3.43 -11.57 15.04
C PRO A 45 -4.31 -11.51 13.79
N THR A 46 -4.14 -12.50 12.91
CA THR A 46 -4.80 -12.70 11.60
C THR A 46 -6.34 -12.61 11.61
N ARG A 47 -6.96 -12.81 12.76
CA ARG A 47 -8.43 -12.87 12.96
C ARG A 47 -9.13 -11.51 12.82
N ILE A 48 -8.42 -10.41 13.04
CA ILE A 48 -8.98 -9.03 12.95
C ILE A 48 -9.02 -8.57 11.48
N LYS A 49 -8.06 -9.00 10.67
CA LYS A 49 -7.95 -8.61 9.24
C LYS A 49 -9.10 -9.15 8.37
N SER A 50 -9.53 -10.39 8.60
CA SER A 50 -10.58 -11.02 7.77
C SER A 50 -11.95 -10.36 7.93
N LYS A 51 -12.25 -9.84 9.12
CA LYS A 51 -13.51 -9.15 9.40
C LYS A 51 -13.51 -7.68 8.95
N ALA A 52 -12.33 -7.05 8.86
CA ALA A 52 -12.22 -5.65 8.45
C ALA A 52 -12.85 -5.38 7.07
N LEU A 53 -12.63 -6.27 6.09
CA LEU A 53 -13.28 -6.18 4.77
C LEU A 53 -14.81 -6.27 4.87
N GLN A 54 -15.31 -7.20 5.67
CA GLN A 54 -16.74 -7.39 5.85
C GLN A 54 -17.39 -6.16 6.50
N TYR A 55 -16.77 -5.62 7.55
CA TYR A 55 -17.26 -4.44 8.26
C TYR A 55 -17.23 -3.19 7.38
N ALA A 56 -16.16 -2.99 6.60
CA ALA A 56 -16.10 -1.86 5.66
C ALA A 56 -17.23 -1.92 4.61
N ARG A 57 -17.51 -3.10 4.04
CA ARG A 57 -18.62 -3.29 3.10
C ARG A 57 -19.98 -3.04 3.75
N GLN A 58 -20.19 -3.56 4.95
CA GLN A 58 -21.45 -3.39 5.67
C GLN A 58 -21.68 -1.91 6.00
N ALA A 59 -20.64 -1.20 6.46
CA ALA A 59 -20.72 0.23 6.74
C ALA A 59 -21.11 1.04 5.49
N ILE A 60 -20.52 0.74 4.33
CA ILE A 60 -20.89 1.40 3.06
C ILE A 60 -22.39 1.21 2.78
N ASN A 61 -22.88 -0.02 2.84
CA ASN A 61 -24.28 -0.33 2.57
C ASN A 61 -25.24 0.38 3.54
N GLU A 62 -24.91 0.42 4.83
CA GLU A 62 -25.74 1.13 5.81
C GLU A 62 -25.72 2.64 5.63
N PHE A 63 -24.55 3.24 5.31
CA PHE A 63 -24.48 4.67 5.00
C PHE A 63 -25.22 5.03 3.73
N GLU A 64 -25.17 4.19 2.69
CA GLU A 64 -25.93 4.38 1.45
C GLU A 64 -27.44 4.33 1.70
N LYS A 65 -27.93 3.32 2.43
CA LYS A 65 -29.34 3.22 2.83
C LYS A 65 -29.81 4.45 3.61
N GLY A 66 -28.96 4.94 4.52
CA GLY A 66 -29.21 6.15 5.30
C GLY A 66 -29.00 7.46 4.54
N SER A 67 -28.65 7.41 3.25
CA SER A 67 -28.33 8.60 2.42
C SER A 67 -27.18 9.46 2.98
N PHE A 68 -26.27 8.85 3.74
CA PHE A 68 -25.08 9.49 4.31
C PHE A 68 -23.91 9.47 3.32
N SER A 69 -23.99 10.29 2.27
CA SER A 69 -23.05 10.26 1.14
C SER A 69 -21.58 10.49 1.50
N MET A 70 -21.31 11.41 2.44
CA MET A 70 -19.95 11.70 2.93
C MET A 70 -19.36 10.49 3.65
N GLN A 71 -20.11 9.90 4.59
CA GLN A 71 -19.69 8.74 5.38
C GLN A 71 -19.54 7.50 4.50
N ALA A 72 -20.42 7.32 3.51
CA ALA A 72 -20.27 6.26 2.51
C ALA A 72 -18.98 6.44 1.70
N GLY A 73 -18.62 7.68 1.34
CA GLY A 73 -17.34 8.00 0.70
C GLY A 73 -16.13 7.69 1.59
N GLU A 74 -16.17 8.09 2.86
CA GLU A 74 -15.11 7.81 3.84
C GLU A 74 -14.95 6.30 4.09
N ALA A 75 -16.04 5.55 4.17
CA ALA A 75 -16.02 4.10 4.30
C ALA A 75 -15.46 3.41 3.06
N ARG A 76 -15.73 3.94 1.86
CA ARG A 76 -15.12 3.46 0.60
C ARG A 76 -13.61 3.71 0.57
N LEU A 77 -13.11 4.84 1.07
CA LEU A 77 -11.66 5.08 1.21
C LEU A 77 -11.01 4.02 2.10
N MET A 78 -11.63 3.75 3.25
CA MET A 78 -11.15 2.73 4.18
C MET A 78 -11.17 1.32 3.56
N LEU A 79 -12.23 0.99 2.81
CA LEU A 79 -12.30 -0.28 2.07
C LEU A 79 -11.13 -0.41 1.08
N VAL A 80 -10.82 0.64 0.32
CA VAL A 80 -9.69 0.63 -0.63
C VAL A 80 -8.36 0.42 0.12
N GLN A 81 -8.14 1.10 1.24
CA GLN A 81 -6.94 0.92 2.05
C GLN A 81 -6.77 -0.54 2.51
N ILE A 82 -7.84 -1.16 2.99
CA ILE A 82 -7.84 -2.56 3.43
C ILE A 82 -7.57 -3.51 2.25
N LEU A 83 -8.21 -3.28 1.10
CA LEU A 83 -7.98 -4.08 -0.11
C LEU A 83 -6.52 -4.02 -0.57
N LEU A 84 -5.94 -2.82 -0.61
CA LEU A 84 -4.53 -2.64 -1.01
C LEU A 84 -3.57 -3.26 0.01
N ALA A 85 -3.85 -3.16 1.31
CA ALA A 85 -3.05 -3.81 2.35
C ALA A 85 -3.08 -5.34 2.20
N ASN A 86 -4.25 -5.93 1.91
CA ASN A 86 -4.38 -7.37 1.68
C ASN A 86 -3.68 -7.82 0.40
N ALA A 87 -3.71 -7.01 -0.66
CA ALA A 87 -2.94 -7.28 -1.88
C ALA A 87 -1.44 -7.26 -1.61
N GLU A 88 -0.93 -6.28 -0.88
CA GLU A 88 0.48 -6.18 -0.50
C GLU A 88 0.93 -7.36 0.37
N GLU A 89 0.10 -7.76 1.33
CA GLU A 89 0.34 -8.94 2.16
C GLU A 89 0.45 -10.20 1.30
N LYS A 90 -0.49 -10.40 0.36
CA LYS A 90 -0.41 -11.52 -0.60
C LYS A 90 0.86 -11.46 -1.42
N LEU A 91 1.20 -10.33 -2.00
CA LEU A 91 2.43 -10.18 -2.79
C LEU A 91 3.71 -10.42 -1.97
N SER A 92 3.65 -10.27 -0.63
CA SER A 92 4.79 -10.52 0.26
C SER A 92 4.95 -11.99 0.68
N GLU A 93 3.97 -12.86 0.41
CA GLU A 93 4.06 -14.28 0.71
C GLU A 93 5.16 -14.94 -0.13
N SER A 94 6.06 -15.67 0.52
CA SER A 94 7.07 -16.50 -0.14
C SER A 94 6.39 -17.66 -0.86
N VAL A 95 6.78 -17.91 -2.11
CA VAL A 95 6.26 -19.01 -2.93
C VAL A 95 7.43 -19.85 -3.41
N ASN A 96 7.27 -21.17 -3.38
CA ASN A 96 8.29 -22.14 -3.77
C ASN A 96 7.95 -22.83 -5.10
N THR A 97 6.70 -22.71 -5.56
CA THR A 97 6.26 -23.30 -6.83
C THR A 97 5.59 -22.28 -7.74
N GLU A 98 5.63 -22.57 -9.04
CA GLU A 98 4.94 -21.79 -10.07
C GLU A 98 3.42 -21.72 -9.85
N THR A 99 2.83 -22.79 -9.32
CA THR A 99 1.40 -22.84 -8.98
C THR A 99 1.05 -21.92 -7.81
N GLU A 100 1.89 -21.90 -6.76
CA GLU A 100 1.76 -20.97 -5.63
C GLU A 100 1.92 -19.52 -6.10
N ARG A 101 2.88 -19.26 -6.98
CA ARG A 101 3.08 -17.94 -7.60
C ARG A 101 1.83 -17.45 -8.32
N LYS A 102 1.27 -18.26 -9.22
CA LYS A 102 0.02 -17.93 -9.94
C LYS A 102 -1.17 -17.73 -8.99
N THR A 103 -1.25 -18.53 -7.92
CA THR A 103 -2.31 -18.42 -6.91
C THR A 103 -2.21 -17.09 -6.16
N ARG A 104 -1.00 -16.71 -5.75
CA ARG A 104 -0.70 -15.44 -5.09
C ARG A 104 -1.02 -14.25 -5.99
N GLU A 105 -0.58 -14.28 -7.25
CA GLU A 105 -0.85 -13.24 -8.26
C GLU A 105 -2.35 -13.06 -8.46
N LYS A 106 -3.10 -14.15 -8.68
CA LYS A 106 -4.56 -14.13 -8.83
C LYS A 106 -5.28 -13.57 -7.60
N ALA A 107 -4.79 -13.86 -6.40
CA ALA A 107 -5.34 -13.31 -5.17
C ALA A 107 -5.11 -11.79 -5.05
N ALA A 108 -3.90 -11.32 -5.36
CA ALA A 108 -3.57 -9.90 -5.37
C ALA A 108 -4.38 -9.13 -6.45
N GLU A 109 -4.51 -9.71 -7.65
CA GLU A 109 -5.32 -9.15 -8.73
C GLU A 109 -6.79 -8.99 -8.34
N ARG A 110 -7.37 -9.95 -7.60
CA ARG A 110 -8.75 -9.85 -7.13
C ARG A 110 -8.96 -8.64 -6.22
N PHE A 111 -8.05 -8.40 -5.27
CA PHE A 111 -8.13 -7.23 -4.40
C PHE A 111 -7.91 -5.93 -5.18
N ALA A 112 -6.95 -5.93 -6.11
CA ALA A 112 -6.67 -4.76 -6.96
C ALA A 112 -7.85 -4.41 -7.87
N TYR A 113 -8.52 -5.40 -8.47
CA TYR A 113 -9.71 -5.20 -9.30
C TYR A 113 -10.84 -4.53 -8.51
N GLU A 114 -11.07 -5.00 -7.29
CA GLU A 114 -12.09 -4.41 -6.43
C GLU A 114 -11.72 -2.99 -6.00
N ALA A 115 -10.48 -2.76 -5.57
CA ALA A 115 -9.98 -1.44 -5.20
C ALA A 115 -10.10 -0.46 -6.37
N HIS A 116 -9.82 -0.91 -7.60
CA HIS A 116 -10.01 -0.12 -8.81
C HIS A 116 -11.46 0.30 -9.01
N GLY A 117 -12.41 -0.63 -8.85
CA GLY A 117 -13.84 -0.35 -8.98
C GLY A 117 -14.31 0.70 -7.97
N VAL A 118 -13.92 0.55 -6.70
CA VAL A 118 -14.27 1.49 -5.63
C VAL A 118 -13.63 2.86 -5.86
N LEU A 119 -12.34 2.92 -6.24
CA LEU A 119 -11.66 4.17 -6.56
C LEU A 119 -12.30 4.89 -7.75
N SER A 120 -12.67 4.17 -8.81
CA SER A 120 -13.33 4.76 -9.98
C SER A 120 -14.69 5.38 -9.63
N SER A 121 -15.38 4.84 -8.61
CA SER A 121 -16.59 5.43 -8.06
C SER A 121 -16.28 6.67 -7.21
N LEU A 122 -15.22 6.63 -6.41
CA LEU A 122 -14.79 7.76 -5.57
C LEU A 122 -14.34 8.96 -6.40
N GLU A 123 -13.61 8.73 -7.49
CA GLU A 123 -13.18 9.76 -8.46
C GLU A 123 -14.36 10.52 -9.07
N LYS A 124 -15.57 9.91 -9.10
CA LYS A 124 -16.81 10.52 -9.60
C LYS A 124 -17.73 11.07 -8.49
N SER A 125 -17.23 11.14 -7.26
CA SER A 125 -18.02 11.63 -6.13
C SER A 125 -18.26 13.14 -6.20
N ALA A 126 -19.20 13.63 -5.38
CA ALA A 126 -19.51 15.05 -5.30
C ALA A 126 -18.26 15.91 -5.00
N GLU A 127 -18.24 17.13 -5.52
CA GLU A 127 -17.12 18.07 -5.36
C GLU A 127 -16.80 18.34 -3.89
N SER A 128 -17.81 18.40 -3.02
CA SER A 128 -17.63 18.55 -1.58
C SER A 128 -16.80 17.42 -0.96
N PHE A 129 -16.97 16.18 -1.43
CA PHE A 129 -16.14 15.05 -1.00
C PHE A 129 -14.72 15.16 -1.54
N LEU A 130 -14.58 15.44 -2.84
CA LEU A 130 -13.28 15.54 -3.51
C LEU A 130 -12.43 16.71 -3.00
N SER A 131 -13.07 17.81 -2.56
CA SER A 131 -12.36 18.94 -1.93
C SER A 131 -11.66 18.53 -0.63
N LYS A 132 -12.25 17.57 0.11
CA LYS A 132 -11.73 17.09 1.40
C LYS A 132 -10.80 15.90 1.25
N HIS A 133 -11.08 15.00 0.31
CA HIS A 133 -10.43 13.69 0.18
C HIS A 133 -9.76 13.45 -1.18
N GLY A 134 -9.71 14.44 -2.06
CA GLY A 134 -9.17 14.27 -3.42
C GLY A 134 -7.70 13.84 -3.43
N GLN A 135 -6.91 14.28 -2.46
CA GLN A 135 -5.52 13.80 -2.32
C GLN A 135 -5.47 12.33 -1.89
N ASP A 136 -6.29 11.92 -0.91
CA ASP A 136 -6.36 10.52 -0.47
C ASP A 136 -6.72 9.59 -1.64
N VAL A 137 -7.68 9.98 -2.47
CA VAL A 137 -8.07 9.23 -3.67
C VAL A 137 -6.89 9.10 -4.65
N ARG A 138 -6.15 10.19 -4.90
CA ARG A 138 -4.96 10.18 -5.77
C ARG A 138 -3.86 9.28 -5.22
N ASP A 139 -3.56 9.36 -3.93
CA ASP A 139 -2.50 8.56 -3.30
C ASP A 139 -2.85 7.06 -3.33
N LEU A 140 -4.12 6.71 -3.05
CA LEU A 140 -4.60 5.34 -3.15
C LEU A 140 -4.58 4.84 -4.60
N ARG A 141 -4.82 5.72 -5.58
CA ARG A 141 -4.70 5.39 -7.01
C ARG A 141 -3.27 5.03 -7.38
N GLN A 142 -2.28 5.81 -6.93
CA GLN A 142 -0.87 5.50 -7.15
C GLN A 142 -0.46 4.19 -6.47
N LYS A 143 -0.92 3.98 -5.23
CA LYS A 143 -0.67 2.72 -4.51
C LYS A 143 -1.26 1.51 -5.25
N LEU A 144 -2.47 1.63 -5.79
CA LEU A 144 -3.08 0.59 -6.63
C LEU A 144 -2.24 0.28 -7.88
N LEU A 145 -1.74 1.31 -8.58
CA LEU A 145 -0.90 1.11 -9.77
C LEU A 145 0.38 0.33 -9.41
N SER A 146 1.03 0.65 -8.28
CA SER A 146 2.18 -0.09 -7.77
C SER A 146 1.84 -1.56 -7.49
N VAL A 147 0.71 -1.83 -6.82
CA VAL A 147 0.25 -3.21 -6.55
C VAL A 147 0.02 -3.99 -7.83
N VAL A 148 -0.65 -3.41 -8.83
CA VAL A 148 -0.93 -4.06 -10.12
C VAL A 148 0.36 -4.33 -10.89
N GLN A 149 1.28 -3.37 -10.91
CA GLN A 149 2.58 -3.52 -11.58
C GLN A 149 3.38 -4.68 -10.97
N ARG A 150 3.43 -4.75 -9.63
CA ARG A 150 4.11 -5.82 -8.89
C ARG A 150 3.45 -7.19 -9.07
N ALA A 151 2.13 -7.24 -9.24
CA ALA A 151 1.42 -8.48 -9.54
C ALA A 151 1.69 -8.99 -10.96
N ARG A 152 1.83 -8.07 -11.93
CA ARG A 152 1.99 -8.41 -13.36
C ARG A 152 3.42 -8.68 -13.79
N ASN A 153 4.39 -7.98 -13.23
CA ASN A 153 5.73 -7.97 -13.80
C ASN A 153 6.54 -9.25 -13.61
N GLY A 154 6.08 -10.25 -12.84
CA GLY A 154 6.81 -11.51 -12.62
C GLY A 154 8.19 -11.35 -11.95
N THR A 155 8.69 -10.13 -11.83
CA THR A 155 9.89 -9.74 -11.09
C THR A 155 9.60 -9.94 -9.62
N PHE A 156 10.17 -11.01 -9.11
CA PHE A 156 10.11 -11.46 -7.73
C PHE A 156 10.43 -10.30 -6.76
N TYR A 157 9.41 -9.75 -6.12
CA TYR A 157 9.59 -8.75 -5.07
C TYR A 157 9.47 -9.42 -3.70
N GLN A 158 10.53 -10.08 -3.27
CA GLN A 158 10.69 -10.46 -1.86
C GLN A 158 11.33 -9.30 -1.13
N LYS A 159 10.84 -9.03 0.10
CA LYS A 159 11.46 -8.01 0.95
C LYS A 159 12.88 -8.47 1.28
N VAL A 160 13.86 -7.86 0.63
CA VAL A 160 15.28 -8.10 0.90
C VAL A 160 15.56 -7.77 2.37
N SER A 161 16.10 -8.72 3.11
CA SER A 161 16.56 -8.51 4.49
C SER A 161 17.72 -7.53 4.54
N VAL A 162 18.02 -6.98 5.72
CA VAL A 162 19.17 -6.07 5.88
C VAL A 162 20.48 -6.75 5.49
N ASP A 163 20.63 -8.03 5.83
CA ASP A 163 21.85 -8.79 5.53
C ASP A 163 21.98 -9.10 4.04
N GLU A 164 20.87 -9.43 3.36
CA GLU A 164 20.85 -9.57 1.90
C GLU A 164 21.12 -8.23 1.20
N MET A 165 20.56 -7.13 1.71
CA MET A 165 20.84 -5.78 1.18
C MET A 165 22.32 -5.42 1.33
N ARG A 166 22.95 -5.79 2.45
CA ARG A 166 24.39 -5.61 2.67
C ARG A 166 25.22 -6.51 1.73
N ALA A 167 24.80 -7.74 1.50
CA ALA A 167 25.44 -8.66 0.56
C ALA A 167 25.39 -8.11 -0.88
N ILE A 168 24.23 -7.59 -1.31
CA ILE A 168 24.06 -6.96 -2.62
C ILE A 168 24.94 -5.72 -2.74
N LYS A 169 24.95 -4.83 -1.73
CA LYS A 169 25.83 -3.65 -1.71
C LYS A 169 27.29 -4.05 -1.87
N THR A 170 27.74 -5.04 -1.12
CA THR A 170 29.13 -5.53 -1.13
C THR A 170 29.50 -6.08 -2.51
N ALA A 171 28.63 -6.92 -3.09
CA ALA A 171 28.84 -7.47 -4.44
C ALA A 171 28.90 -6.37 -5.50
N MET A 172 27.98 -5.40 -5.45
CA MET A 172 27.94 -4.29 -6.40
C MET A 172 29.14 -3.35 -6.26
N GLN A 173 29.60 -3.08 -5.04
CA GLN A 173 30.80 -2.27 -4.80
C GLN A 173 32.06 -2.88 -5.42
N ALA A 174 32.16 -4.21 -5.43
CA ALA A 174 33.26 -4.92 -6.09
C ALA A 174 33.23 -4.73 -7.61
N GLU A 175 32.05 -4.76 -8.23
CA GLU A 175 31.87 -4.58 -9.68
C GLU A 175 32.10 -3.13 -10.13
N PHE A 176 31.60 -2.14 -9.39
CA PHE A 176 31.73 -0.71 -9.74
C PHE A 176 33.05 -0.06 -9.28
N ARG A 177 34.03 -0.87 -8.84
CA ARG A 177 35.31 -0.41 -8.27
C ARG A 177 35.15 0.71 -7.22
N GLY A 178 34.06 0.65 -6.43
CA GLY A 178 33.74 1.62 -5.39
C GLY A 178 33.15 2.97 -5.83
N SER A 179 32.85 3.18 -7.11
CA SER A 179 32.30 4.45 -7.62
C SER A 179 30.76 4.51 -7.67
N GLY A 180 30.09 3.38 -7.47
CA GLY A 180 28.64 3.31 -7.54
C GLY A 180 27.95 4.00 -6.36
N HIS A 181 27.09 4.98 -6.64
CA HIS A 181 26.25 5.66 -5.64
C HIS A 181 24.80 5.23 -5.74
N TRP A 182 24.09 5.27 -4.61
CA TRP A 182 22.69 4.90 -4.51
C TRP A 182 21.80 6.13 -4.46
N TYR A 183 20.67 6.05 -5.15
CA TYR A 183 19.70 7.13 -5.31
C TYR A 183 18.28 6.59 -5.13
N ARG A 184 17.32 7.48 -4.93
CA ARG A 184 15.89 7.18 -4.88
C ARG A 184 15.13 8.06 -5.84
N CYS A 185 14.16 7.47 -6.55
CA CYS A 185 13.19 8.24 -7.33
C CYS A 185 12.27 9.05 -6.42
N GLU A 186 11.46 9.94 -7.01
CA GLU A 186 10.47 10.75 -6.26
C GLU A 186 9.52 9.91 -5.39
N ASN A 187 9.19 8.69 -5.85
CA ASN A 187 8.34 7.72 -5.16
C ASN A 187 9.09 6.83 -4.15
N GLY A 188 10.40 7.03 -3.99
CA GLY A 188 11.19 6.38 -2.94
C GLY A 188 11.77 5.00 -3.28
N HIS A 189 11.70 4.54 -4.52
CA HIS A 189 12.38 3.31 -4.98
C HIS A 189 13.88 3.54 -5.18
N SER A 190 14.71 2.64 -4.65
CA SER A 190 16.17 2.73 -4.68
C SER A 190 16.74 2.23 -6.01
N TYR A 191 17.73 2.94 -6.55
CA TYR A 191 18.49 2.56 -7.74
C TYR A 191 19.96 2.96 -7.58
N SER A 192 20.86 2.36 -8.35
CA SER A 192 22.28 2.71 -8.34
C SER A 192 22.71 3.31 -9.68
N ILE A 193 23.71 4.18 -9.63
CA ILE A 193 24.43 4.68 -10.82
C ILE A 193 25.87 4.18 -10.71
N GLY A 194 26.32 3.39 -11.69
CA GLY A 194 27.52 2.56 -11.56
C GLY A 194 28.84 3.16 -12.02
N GLU A 195 28.88 3.88 -13.15
CA GLU A 195 30.12 4.24 -13.85
C GLU A 195 30.96 5.32 -13.16
N CYS A 196 30.44 6.55 -13.13
CA CYS A 196 31.04 7.68 -12.41
C CYS A 196 30.31 7.98 -11.10
N GLY A 197 29.31 7.17 -10.76
CA GLY A 197 28.44 7.37 -9.61
C GLY A 197 27.46 8.55 -9.73
N MET A 198 27.51 9.33 -10.81
CA MET A 198 26.71 10.54 -10.98
C MET A 198 25.81 10.50 -12.22
N ALA A 199 24.73 11.27 -12.17
CA ALA A 199 23.68 11.28 -13.18
C ALA A 199 24.15 11.84 -14.53
N MET A 200 24.32 10.95 -15.51
CA MET A 200 24.68 11.32 -16.89
C MET A 200 23.65 10.88 -17.93
N GLU A 201 22.78 9.94 -17.57
CA GLU A 201 21.68 9.47 -18.40
C GLU A 201 20.36 9.49 -17.63
N GLU A 202 19.26 9.75 -18.36
CA GLU A 202 17.91 9.73 -17.82
C GLU A 202 17.17 8.48 -18.33
N THR A 203 16.50 7.79 -17.43
CA THR A 203 15.67 6.63 -17.73
C THR A 203 14.41 6.64 -16.86
N ARG A 204 13.66 5.53 -16.85
CA ARG A 204 12.45 5.36 -16.04
C ARG A 204 12.70 4.37 -14.91
N CYS A 205 12.18 4.69 -13.74
CA CYS A 205 12.12 3.78 -12.61
C CYS A 205 11.37 2.50 -13.03
N PRO A 206 11.98 1.30 -12.88
CA PRO A 206 11.33 0.06 -13.28
C PRO A 206 10.10 -0.28 -12.42
N GLU A 207 10.00 0.31 -11.22
CA GLU A 207 8.90 0.05 -10.29
C GLU A 207 7.70 0.97 -10.53
N CYS A 208 7.91 2.27 -10.74
CA CYS A 208 6.81 3.25 -10.84
C CYS A 208 6.81 4.10 -12.11
N GLY A 209 7.78 3.95 -13.00
CA GLY A 209 7.85 4.69 -14.26
C GLY A 209 8.25 6.16 -14.16
N ALA A 210 8.44 6.68 -12.93
CA ALA A 210 8.94 8.02 -12.67
C ALA A 210 10.34 8.24 -13.29
N PRO A 211 10.68 9.46 -13.73
CA PRO A 211 12.01 9.75 -14.25
C PRO A 211 13.08 9.51 -13.19
N VAL A 212 14.20 8.90 -13.57
CA VAL A 212 15.37 8.64 -12.72
C VAL A 212 16.67 8.90 -13.48
N GLY A 213 17.77 9.10 -12.74
CA GLY A 213 19.04 9.53 -13.33
C GLY A 213 19.09 11.04 -13.52
N GLY A 214 19.58 11.51 -14.67
CA GLY A 214 19.71 12.93 -14.98
C GLY A 214 20.81 13.23 -16.00
N ARG A 215 21.26 14.48 -16.07
CA ARG A 215 22.25 14.94 -17.07
C ARG A 215 23.25 15.88 -16.42
N GLU A 216 24.48 15.90 -16.92
CA GLU A 216 25.54 16.80 -16.45
C GLU A 216 25.73 16.72 -14.92
N HIS A 217 25.70 15.50 -14.37
CA HIS A 217 25.75 15.20 -12.93
C HIS A 217 24.60 15.79 -12.10
N THR A 218 23.55 16.29 -12.76
CA THR A 218 22.36 16.85 -12.12
C THR A 218 21.21 15.85 -12.20
N LEU A 219 20.68 15.46 -11.05
CA LEU A 219 19.55 14.55 -10.95
C LEU A 219 18.26 15.18 -11.52
N VAL A 220 17.40 14.34 -12.08
CA VAL A 220 16.02 14.73 -12.38
C VAL A 220 15.26 15.17 -11.13
N GLN A 221 14.30 16.07 -11.30
CA GLN A 221 13.51 16.62 -10.20
C GLN A 221 12.86 15.49 -9.36
N GLY A 222 12.97 15.59 -8.03
CA GLY A 222 12.42 14.61 -7.09
C GLY A 222 13.33 13.41 -6.81
N SER A 223 14.34 13.15 -7.66
CA SER A 223 15.39 12.17 -7.34
C SER A 223 16.37 12.72 -6.32
N ARG A 224 16.86 11.86 -5.42
CA ARG A 224 17.79 12.23 -4.34
C ARG A 224 18.71 11.07 -3.96
N HIS A 225 19.80 11.35 -3.28
CA HIS A 225 20.70 10.31 -2.76
C HIS A 225 19.97 9.37 -1.79
N ASP A 226 20.28 8.08 -1.85
CA ASP A 226 19.73 7.08 -0.93
C ASP A 226 20.63 6.90 0.29
N SER A 227 20.49 7.80 1.26
CA SER A 227 21.24 7.70 2.52
C SER A 227 21.01 6.37 3.25
N ARG A 228 19.90 5.66 3.03
CA ARG A 228 19.68 4.36 3.67
C ARG A 228 20.68 3.31 3.18
N MET A 229 21.09 3.38 1.91
CA MET A 229 22.04 2.43 1.34
C MET A 229 23.49 2.74 1.74
N ASP A 230 23.80 4.00 2.02
CA ASP A 230 25.12 4.41 2.51
C ASP A 230 25.44 3.77 3.86
N TRP A 231 24.44 3.71 4.75
CA TRP A 231 24.54 3.22 6.13
C TRP A 231 24.56 1.69 6.30
N LEU A 232 24.39 0.92 5.23
CA LEU A 232 24.34 -0.56 5.27
C LEU A 232 25.71 -1.21 5.16
#